data_AF-A0A4U9UPJ3-F1
#
_entry.id   AF-A0A4U9UPJ3-F1
#
_cell.length_a   1.000
_cell.length_b   1.000
_cell.length_c   1.000
_cell.angle_alpha   90.00
_cell.angle_beta   90.00
_cell.angle_gamma   90.00
#
_symmetry.space_group_name_H-M   'P 1'
#
loop_
_entity.id
_entity.type
_entity.pdbx_description
1 polymer ?
#
loop_
_entity_poly.entity_id
_entity_poly.type
_entity_poly.pdbx_seq_one_letter_code
_entity_poly.pdbx_strand_id
1 'polypeptide(L)'
;MLGIIIGVSSVVSSMAVGEGARQNILREIGQLGNSTLEIRPGEGRGKVRPDFARALKVSDVELLARQQYVDSVSPVVSKTVAAVRVAKR
;
A
#
# COMPACT_ATOMS: atom_id res chain seq x y z
N MET A 1 28.97 42.01 -17.03
CA MET A 1 28.98 40.56 -16.72
C MET A 1 28.28 40.21 -15.41
N LEU A 2 28.47 40.99 -14.32
CA LEU A 2 27.87 40.73 -13.00
C LEU A 2 26.34 40.51 -13.00
N GLY A 3 25.59 41.31 -13.76
CA GLY A 3 24.12 41.21 -13.81
C GLY A 3 23.59 39.88 -14.35
N ILE A 4 24.33 39.23 -15.27
CA ILE A 4 23.95 37.92 -15.82
C ILE A 4 24.15 36.83 -14.77
N ILE A 5 25.25 36.90 -14.01
CA ILE A 5 25.58 35.92 -12.97
C ILE A 5 24.50 35.96 -11.88
N ILE A 6 24.16 37.15 -11.38
CA ILE A 6 23.14 37.33 -10.34
C ILE A 6 21.74 36.94 -10.86
N GLY A 7 21.42 37.30 -12.11
CA GLY A 7 20.14 37.00 -12.74
C GLY A 7 19.90 35.49 -12.87
N VAL A 8 20.88 34.75 -13.41
CA VAL A 8 20.75 33.31 -13.59
C VAL A 8 20.78 32.57 -12.25
N SER A 9 21.63 33.00 -11.29
CA SER A 9 21.71 32.34 -9.98
C SER A 9 20.43 32.49 -9.15
N SER A 10 19.73 33.63 -9.27
CA SER A 10 18.48 33.89 -8.54
C SER A 10 17.33 32.99 -9.02
N VAL A 11 17.20 32.83 -10.35
CA VAL A 11 16.15 31.99 -10.94
C VAL A 11 16.40 30.52 -10.66
N VAL A 12 17.64 30.04 -10.82
CA VAL A 12 17.98 28.64 -10.53
C VAL A 12 17.80 28.31 -9.04
N SER A 13 18.17 29.22 -8.13
CA SER A 13 18.00 29.00 -6.69
C SER A 13 16.53 28.91 -6.28
N SER A 14 15.66 29.79 -6.79
CA SER A 14 14.24 29.75 -6.48
C SER A 14 13.54 28.52 -7.07
N MET A 15 13.90 28.11 -8.29
CA MET A 15 13.42 26.86 -8.90
C MET A 15 13.85 25.62 -8.11
N ALA A 16 15.12 25.56 -7.68
CA ALA A 16 15.64 24.44 -6.90
C ALA A 16 14.92 24.30 -5.55
N VAL A 17 14.64 25.43 -4.87
CA VAL A 17 13.86 25.42 -3.62
C VAL A 17 12.43 24.96 -3.87
N GLY A 18 11.77 25.45 -4.92
CA GLY A 18 10.40 25.07 -5.25
C GLY A 18 10.25 23.59 -5.62
N GLU A 19 11.14 23.08 -6.46
CA GLU A 19 11.12 21.67 -6.88
C GLU A 19 11.51 20.73 -5.73
N GLY A 20 12.50 21.12 -4.91
CA GLY A 20 12.86 20.36 -3.72
C GLY A 20 11.72 20.27 -2.69
N ALA A 21 11.01 21.38 -2.46
CA ALA A 21 9.84 21.38 -1.59
C ALA A 21 8.72 20.48 -2.13
N ARG A 22 8.45 20.54 -3.44
CA ARG A 22 7.47 19.66 -4.11
C ARG A 22 7.85 18.19 -3.95
N GLN A 23 9.11 17.83 -4.20
CA GLN A 23 9.58 16.45 -4.07
C GLN A 23 9.49 15.94 -2.64
N ASN A 24 9.78 16.78 -1.64
CA ASN A 24 9.64 16.41 -0.23
C ASN A 24 8.18 16.13 0.13
N ILE A 25 7.24 16.99 -0.29
CA ILE A 25 5.81 16.77 -0.07
C ILE A 25 5.34 15.49 -0.76
N LEU A 26 5.78 15.24 -2.00
CA LEU A 26 5.44 13.99 -2.71
C LEU A 26 6.04 12.75 -2.04
N ARG A 27 7.23 12.83 -1.46
CA ARG A 27 7.82 11.74 -0.68
C ARG A 27 7.03 11.48 0.60
N GLU A 28 6.62 12.53 1.31
CA GLU A 28 5.84 12.43 2.54
C GLU A 28 4.43 11.89 2.27
N ILE A 29 3.78 12.35 1.19
CA ILE A 29 2.52 11.76 0.70
C ILE A 29 2.74 10.32 0.21
N GLY A 30 3.86 10.05 -0.46
CA GLY A 30 4.24 8.71 -0.90
C GLY A 30 4.49 7.73 0.25
N GLN A 31 4.92 8.21 1.43
CA GLN A 31 5.05 7.39 2.64
C GLN A 31 3.70 7.01 3.25
N LEU A 32 2.65 7.82 3.06
CA LEU A 32 1.26 7.41 3.31
C LEU A 32 0.75 6.44 2.22
N GLY A 33 1.44 6.41 1.09
CA GLY A 33 1.09 5.73 -0.15
C GLY A 33 1.52 4.28 -0.22
N ASN A 34 0.92 3.42 0.61
CA ASN A 34 0.59 2.12 0.06
C ASN A 34 -0.86 2.20 -0.44
N SER A 35 -1.06 2.09 -1.76
CA SER A 35 -2.38 1.76 -2.30
C SER A 35 -2.63 0.28 -2.03
N THR A 36 -2.66 -0.10 -0.75
CA THR A 36 -2.86 -1.49 -0.34
C THR A 36 -4.34 -1.81 -0.49
N LEU A 37 -4.65 -2.69 -1.44
CA LEU A 37 -5.98 -3.26 -1.58
C LEU A 37 -6.04 -4.57 -0.80
N GLU A 38 -6.75 -4.57 0.33
CA GLU A 38 -7.02 -5.80 1.07
C GLU A 38 -8.26 -6.51 0.48
N ILE A 39 -8.05 -7.69 -0.09
CA ILE A 39 -9.12 -8.54 -0.62
C ILE A 39 -9.51 -9.55 0.47
N ARG A 40 -10.76 -9.46 0.95
CA ARG A 40 -11.31 -10.38 1.95
C ARG A 40 -12.54 -11.10 1.41
N PRO A 41 -12.70 -12.40 1.69
CA PRO A 41 -13.92 -13.12 1.32
C PRO A 41 -15.11 -12.70 2.20
N GLY A 42 -16.28 -12.48 1.59
CA GLY A 42 -17.52 -12.10 2.28
C GLY A 42 -18.33 -11.04 1.53
N GLU A 43 -19.46 -10.61 2.11
CA GLU A 43 -20.38 -9.63 1.50
C GLU A 43 -20.27 -8.25 2.17
N GLY A 44 -19.03 -7.82 2.49
CA GLY A 44 -18.75 -6.49 3.03
C GLY A 44 -18.26 -6.47 4.48
N ARG A 45 -18.23 -5.27 5.07
CA ARG A 45 -17.71 -5.05 6.43
C ARG A 45 -18.54 -5.82 7.46
N GLY A 46 -17.90 -6.76 8.16
CA GLY A 46 -18.42 -7.40 9.36
C GLY A 46 -19.23 -8.68 9.17
N LYS A 47 -19.55 -9.10 7.93
CA LYS A 47 -20.28 -10.35 7.68
C LYS A 47 -19.37 -11.40 7.03
N VAL A 48 -18.83 -12.29 7.85
CA VAL A 48 -18.10 -13.47 7.36
C VAL A 48 -19.13 -14.52 6.97
N ARG A 49 -19.21 -14.86 5.68
CA ARG A 49 -19.99 -16.02 5.22
C ARG A 49 -19.10 -17.26 5.28
N PRO A 50 -19.45 -18.29 6.07
CA PRO A 50 -18.64 -19.50 6.19
C PRO A 50 -18.48 -20.24 4.84
N ASP A 51 -19.49 -20.16 3.97
CA ASP A 51 -19.44 -20.74 2.61
C ASP A 51 -18.30 -20.17 1.75
N PHE A 52 -17.93 -18.91 1.99
CA PHE A 52 -16.88 -18.19 1.24
C PHE A 52 -15.54 -18.18 1.98
N ALA A 53 -15.41 -18.83 3.13
CA ALA A 53 -14.19 -18.80 3.95
C ALA A 53 -12.94 -19.33 3.21
N ARG A 54 -13.11 -20.14 2.16
CA ARG A 54 -12.03 -20.68 1.31
C ARG A 54 -12.13 -20.23 -0.16
N ALA A 55 -12.76 -19.09 -0.42
CA ALA A 55 -12.93 -18.58 -1.78
C ALA A 55 -11.61 -18.11 -2.41
N LEU A 56 -10.68 -17.57 -1.61
CA LEU A 56 -9.35 -17.16 -2.07
C LEU A 56 -8.37 -18.32 -1.99
N LYS A 57 -7.70 -18.61 -3.10
CA LYS A 57 -6.69 -19.66 -3.23
C LYS A 57 -5.31 -19.06 -3.52
N VAL A 58 -4.27 -19.86 -3.31
CA VAL A 58 -2.88 -19.47 -3.62
C VAL A 58 -2.70 -19.20 -5.12
N SER A 59 -3.44 -19.92 -5.99
CA SER A 59 -3.45 -19.67 -7.44
C SER A 59 -3.88 -18.24 -7.80
N ASP A 60 -4.76 -17.62 -7.00
CA ASP A 60 -5.25 -16.28 -7.27
C ASP A 60 -4.15 -15.23 -7.03
N VAL A 61 -3.25 -15.50 -6.08
CA VAL A 61 -2.06 -14.67 -5.82
C VAL A 61 -1.14 -14.65 -7.05
N GLU A 62 -0.91 -15.80 -7.67
CA GLU A 62 -0.08 -15.89 -8.89
C GLU A 62 -0.69 -15.14 -10.07
N LEU A 63 -2.02 -15.17 -10.20
CA LEU A 63 -2.74 -14.44 -11.26
C LEU A 63 -2.74 -12.92 -11.01
N LEU A 64 -2.87 -12.50 -9.76
CA LEU A 64 -2.79 -11.08 -9.37
C LEU A 64 -1.37 -10.53 -9.54
N ALA A 65 -0.34 -11.33 -9.26
CA ALA A 65 1.06 -10.94 -9.44
C ALA A 65 1.45 -10.73 -10.93
N ARG A 66 0.68 -11.27 -11.89
CA ARG A 66 0.91 -11.08 -13.33
C ARG A 66 0.34 -9.77 -13.87
N GLN A 67 -0.41 -9.02 -13.06
CA GLN A 67 -1.04 -7.78 -13.52
C GLN A 67 -0.02 -6.65 -13.57
N GLN A 68 0.01 -5.90 -14.68
CA GLN A 68 0.97 -4.82 -14.94
C GLN A 68 0.94 -3.66 -13.92
N TYR A 69 -0.18 -3.51 -13.20
CA TYR A 69 -0.42 -2.45 -12.22
C TYR A 69 -0.19 -2.90 -10.77
N VAL A 70 0.20 -4.16 -10.58
CA VAL A 70 0.47 -4.75 -9.26
C VAL A 70 1.98 -4.81 -9.06
N ASP A 71 2.49 -4.04 -8.11
CA ASP A 71 3.90 -4.04 -7.74
C ASP A 71 4.25 -5.26 -6.87
N SER A 72 3.40 -5.58 -5.89
CA SER A 72 3.56 -6.74 -5.01
C SER A 72 2.24 -7.29 -4.50
N VAL A 73 2.22 -8.59 -4.17
CA VAL A 73 1.08 -9.28 -3.55
C VAL A 73 1.59 -10.13 -2.39
N SER A 74 0.89 -10.07 -1.26
CA SER A 74 1.18 -10.93 -0.10
C SER A 74 -0.09 -11.61 0.39
N PRO A 75 -0.15 -12.95 0.46
CA PRO A 75 -1.27 -13.65 1.08
C PRO A 75 -1.23 -13.45 2.61
N VAL A 76 -2.39 -13.17 3.21
CA VAL A 76 -2.55 -13.02 4.67
C VAL A 76 -3.47 -14.12 5.18
N VAL A 77 -3.00 -14.91 6.16
CA VAL A 77 -3.78 -16.00 6.77
C VAL A 77 -3.82 -15.81 8.27
N SER A 78 -5.02 -15.59 8.81
CA SER A 78 -5.27 -15.52 10.25
C SER A 78 -6.09 -16.72 10.70
N LYS A 79 -5.56 -17.55 11.60
CA LYS A 79 -6.28 -18.67 12.23
C LYS A 79 -6.59 -18.33 13.69
N THR A 80 -7.87 -18.31 14.05
CA THR A 80 -8.30 -18.22 15.44
C THR A 80 -8.47 -19.63 16.01
N VAL A 81 -7.74 -19.96 17.07
CA VAL A 81 -7.86 -21.24 17.78
C VAL A 81 -8.67 -21.02 19.07
N ALA A 82 -9.73 -21.80 19.26
CA ALA A 82 -10.48 -21.84 20.51
C ALA A 82 -9.97 -22.99 21.37
N ALA A 83 -9.37 -22.69 22.53
CA ALA A 83 -8.96 -23.69 23.49
C ALA A 83 -10.20 -24.16 24.28
N VAL A 84 -10.70 -25.36 23.98
CA VAL A 84 -11.79 -25.98 24.75
C VAL A 84 -11.18 -26.79 25.88
N ARG A 85 -11.33 -26.31 27.12
CA ARG A 85 -10.97 -27.08 28.31
C ARG A 85 -12.05 -28.12 28.57
N VAL A 86 -11.77 -29.38 28.24
CA VAL A 86 -12.64 -30.50 28.61
C VAL A 86 -12.43 -30.79 30.10
N ALA A 87 -13.40 -30.42 30.93
CA ALA A 87 -13.45 -30.84 32.33
C ALA A 87 -13.98 -32.28 32.37
N LYS A 88 -13.11 -33.22 32.72
CA LYS A 88 -13.49 -34.61 32.97
C LYS A 88 -14.08 -34.71 34.39
N ARG A 89 -15.38 -34.95 34.51
CA ARG A 89 -16.02 -35.58 35.69
C ARG A 89 -17.17 -36.46 35.21
#